data_AF-A0A8H4A116-F1
#
_entry.id   AF-A0A8H4A116-F1
#
_cell.length_a   1.000
_cell.length_b   1.000
_cell.length_c   1.000
_cell.angle_alpha   90.00
_cell.angle_beta   90.00
_cell.angle_gamma   90.00
#
_symmetry.space_group_name_H-M   'P 1'
#
loop_
_entity.id
_entity.type
_entity.pdbx_description
1 polymer ?
#
loop_
_entity_poly.entity_id
_entity_poly.type
_entity_poly.pdbx_seq_one_letter_code
_entity_poly.pdbx_strand_id
1 'polypeptide(L)'
;MSLKFITEAANLLLKTTLNANVGFTEISINKEKFIFTYKEEELLKLVERLELLKKQQREQEYALQKQQQISSSIFAEPTDEVELKKRIDEKKQILLDLKAKNLVKDKAVECIETGRVISTTIFLEGSQLSPQALCLKDMIKERDRLVIEILNSHQELLKAQTELMELEQDVIKRHRDNRQLMKQIIDMRTSNSDDSDSQDAKMVQRTKKELVSARAKREVIRNVLQGLILESGIDWTEDEQLLNLLLMIGEEL
;
A
#
# COMPACT_ATOMS: atom_id res chain seq x y z
N MET A 1 -28.62 -68.26 23.67
CA MET A 1 -29.67 -67.22 23.83
C MET A 1 -30.61 -67.32 22.66
N SER A 2 -31.86 -67.74 22.87
CA SER A 2 -32.80 -68.08 21.81
C SER A 2 -33.28 -66.84 21.05
N LEU A 3 -33.42 -66.94 19.71
CA LEU A 3 -33.90 -65.88 18.81
C LEU A 3 -35.19 -65.20 19.29
N LYS A 4 -36.06 -65.97 19.98
CA LYS A 4 -37.30 -65.47 20.62
C LYS A 4 -37.06 -64.36 21.64
N PHE A 5 -35.98 -64.45 22.42
CA PHE A 5 -35.62 -63.48 23.44
C PHE A 5 -35.15 -62.16 22.82
N ILE A 6 -34.48 -62.23 21.67
CA ILE A 6 -34.03 -61.06 20.90
C ILE A 6 -35.24 -60.35 20.27
N THR A 7 -36.19 -61.10 19.70
CA THR A 7 -37.41 -60.52 19.13
C THR A 7 -38.31 -59.90 20.19
N GLU A 8 -38.36 -60.47 21.39
CA GLU A 8 -39.14 -59.96 22.51
C GLU A 8 -38.52 -58.69 23.10
N ALA A 9 -37.18 -58.66 23.26
CA ALA A 9 -36.45 -57.46 23.65
C ALA A 9 -36.56 -56.33 22.60
N ALA A 10 -36.51 -56.67 21.31
CA ALA A 10 -36.67 -55.71 20.22
C ALA A 10 -38.09 -55.11 20.17
N ASN A 11 -39.12 -55.93 20.40
CA ASN A 11 -40.51 -55.45 20.50
C ASN A 11 -40.72 -54.60 21.75
N LEU A 12 -40.08 -54.91 22.87
CA LEU A 12 -40.13 -54.08 24.08
C LEU A 12 -39.46 -52.73 23.85
N LEU A 13 -38.32 -52.71 23.15
CA LEU A 13 -37.63 -51.48 22.75
C LEU A 13 -38.46 -50.65 21.77
N LEU A 14 -39.07 -51.26 20.75
CA LEU A 14 -39.95 -50.56 19.81
C LEU A 14 -41.18 -49.97 20.52
N LYS A 15 -41.76 -50.68 21.48
CA LYS A 15 -42.92 -50.20 22.23
C LYS A 15 -42.55 -49.07 23.19
N THR A 16 -41.33 -49.09 23.72
CA THR A 16 -40.81 -48.00 24.58
C THR A 16 -40.36 -46.79 23.78
N THR A 17 -39.81 -46.95 22.57
CA THR A 17 -39.42 -45.83 21.70
C THR A 17 -40.58 -45.19 20.94
N LEU A 18 -41.65 -45.94 20.62
CA LEU A 18 -42.88 -45.38 20.05
C LEU A 18 -43.70 -44.59 21.07
N ASN A 19 -43.63 -44.94 22.36
CA ASN A 19 -44.29 -44.20 23.44
C ASN A 19 -43.39 -43.16 24.11
N ALA A 20 -42.08 -43.21 23.87
CA ALA A 20 -41.17 -42.15 24.29
C ALA A 20 -41.31 -41.00 23.29
N ASN A 21 -42.01 -39.95 23.70
CA ASN A 21 -42.00 -38.68 23.01
C ASN A 21 -40.57 -38.10 23.13
N VAL A 22 -39.64 -38.53 22.27
CA VAL A 22 -38.30 -37.93 22.14
C VAL A 22 -38.44 -36.64 21.33
N GLY A 23 -39.18 -35.71 21.92
CA GLY A 23 -39.12 -34.29 21.62
C GLY A 23 -38.48 -33.59 22.81
N PHE A 24 -38.05 -32.35 22.60
CA PHE A 24 -37.68 -31.47 23.71
C PHE A 24 -38.79 -31.55 24.75
N THR A 25 -38.45 -31.84 26.01
CA THR A 25 -39.36 -31.60 27.13
C THR A 25 -39.86 -30.17 26.95
N GLU A 26 -41.16 -30.01 26.71
CA GLU A 26 -41.79 -28.69 26.73
C GLU A 26 -41.34 -28.05 28.04
N ILE A 27 -40.50 -27.02 27.91
CA ILE A 27 -40.29 -26.08 28.99
C ILE A 27 -41.72 -25.66 29.31
N SER A 28 -42.21 -26.03 30.49
CA SER A 28 -43.50 -25.56 30.98
C SER A 28 -43.34 -24.06 31.17
N ILE A 29 -43.54 -23.32 30.09
CA ILE A 29 -43.59 -21.87 30.12
C ILE A 29 -44.80 -21.57 30.96
N ASN A 30 -44.52 -21.12 32.17
CA ASN A 30 -45.52 -20.70 33.14
C ASN A 30 -46.35 -19.58 32.47
N LYS A 31 -47.51 -19.94 31.92
CA LYS A 31 -48.37 -19.05 31.11
C LYS A 31 -48.89 -17.83 31.89
N GLU A 32 -48.66 -17.79 33.20
CA GLU A 32 -49.11 -16.70 34.07
C GLU A 32 -48.13 -15.51 34.16
N LYS A 33 -46.95 -15.56 33.52
CA LYS A 33 -45.94 -14.47 33.61
C LYS A 33 -45.75 -13.60 32.36
N PHE A 34 -46.48 -13.84 31.29
CA PHE A 34 -46.55 -12.91 30.17
C PHE A 34 -47.97 -12.39 30.03
N ILE A 35 -48.27 -11.27 30.71
CA ILE A 35 -49.42 -10.46 30.34
C ILE A 35 -48.97 -9.64 29.14
N PHE A 36 -48.98 -10.27 27.96
CA PHE A 36 -48.88 -9.52 26.72
C PHE A 36 -50.05 -8.53 26.71
N THR A 37 -49.76 -7.26 26.42
CA THR A 37 -50.83 -6.29 26.14
C THR A 37 -51.61 -6.81 24.93
N TYR A 38 -52.92 -6.55 24.83
CA TYR A 38 -53.74 -6.96 23.66
C TYR A 38 -53.05 -6.68 22.31
N LYS A 39 -52.32 -5.55 22.22
CA LYS A 39 -51.52 -5.18 21.04
C LYS A 39 -50.31 -6.09 20.78
N GLU A 40 -49.65 -6.59 21.82
CA GLU A 40 -48.50 -7.49 21.69
C GLU A 40 -48.96 -8.90 21.26
N GLU A 41 -50.13 -9.34 21.72
CA GLU A 41 -50.75 -10.59 21.25
C GLU A 41 -51.17 -10.49 19.78
N GLU A 42 -51.73 -9.34 19.37
CA GLU A 42 -52.05 -9.06 17.97
C GLU A 42 -50.78 -9.01 17.10
N LEU A 43 -49.72 -8.38 17.61
CA LEU A 43 -48.42 -8.31 16.93
C LEU A 43 -47.80 -9.71 16.77
N LEU A 44 -47.88 -10.55 17.80
CA LEU A 44 -47.41 -11.94 17.71
C LEU A 44 -48.16 -12.73 16.64
N LYS A 45 -49.48 -12.62 16.58
CA LYS A 45 -50.31 -13.26 15.53
C LYS A 45 -49.93 -12.77 14.13
N LEU A 46 -49.63 -11.48 13.98
CA LEU A 46 -49.18 -10.91 12.70
C LEU A 46 -47.79 -11.43 12.32
N VAL A 47 -46.87 -11.57 13.28
CA VAL A 47 -45.52 -12.11 13.05
C VAL A 47 -45.60 -13.58 12.64
N GLU A 48 -46.37 -14.41 13.35
CA GLU A 48 -46.61 -15.80 12.99
C GLU A 48 -47.22 -15.92 11.59
N ARG A 49 -48.17 -15.04 11.25
CA ARG A 49 -48.76 -15.00 9.91
C ARG A 49 -47.75 -14.62 8.84
N LEU A 50 -46.87 -13.64 9.11
CA LEU A 50 -45.79 -13.26 8.21
C LEU A 50 -44.80 -14.40 7.99
N GLU A 51 -44.44 -15.14 9.04
CA GLU A 51 -43.55 -16.29 8.93
C GLU A 51 -44.16 -17.41 8.08
N LEU A 52 -45.46 -17.68 8.24
CA LEU A 52 -46.19 -18.65 7.42
C LEU A 52 -46.21 -18.22 5.95
N LEU A 53 -46.48 -16.95 5.67
CA LEU A 53 -46.44 -16.41 4.30
C LEU A 53 -45.04 -16.49 3.69
N LYS A 54 -43.99 -16.17 4.46
CA LYS A 54 -42.59 -16.33 4.01
C LYS A 54 -42.24 -17.79 3.73
N LYS A 55 -42.78 -18.74 4.50
CA LYS A 55 -42.60 -20.17 4.22
C LYS A 55 -43.31 -20.57 2.93
N GLN A 56 -44.55 -20.16 2.74
CA GLN A 56 -45.33 -20.42 1.53
C GLN A 56 -44.65 -19.82 0.28
N GLN A 57 -44.10 -18.62 0.38
CA GLN A 57 -43.35 -17.99 -0.71
C GLN A 57 -42.12 -18.83 -1.10
N ARG A 58 -41.33 -19.30 -0.12
CA ARG A 58 -40.17 -20.16 -0.39
C ARG A 58 -40.55 -21.48 -1.05
N GLU A 59 -41.67 -22.09 -0.63
CA GLU A 59 -42.18 -23.32 -1.24
C GLU A 59 -42.62 -23.08 -2.70
N GLN A 60 -43.28 -21.95 -2.98
CA GLN A 60 -43.66 -21.56 -4.34
C GLN A 60 -42.45 -21.27 -5.23
N GLU A 61 -41.45 -20.55 -4.72
CA GLU A 61 -40.19 -20.28 -5.43
C GLU A 61 -39.46 -21.58 -5.77
N TYR A 62 -39.40 -22.53 -4.82
CA TYR A 62 -38.83 -23.85 -5.05
C TYR A 62 -39.62 -24.65 -6.11
N ALA A 63 -40.96 -24.62 -6.05
CA ALA A 63 -41.81 -25.28 -7.04
C ALA A 63 -41.61 -24.71 -8.45
N LEU A 64 -41.52 -23.38 -8.57
CA LEU A 64 -41.24 -22.69 -9.84
C LEU A 64 -39.84 -23.03 -10.36
N GLN A 65 -38.83 -23.09 -9.51
CA GLN A 65 -37.47 -23.47 -9.89
C GLN A 65 -37.42 -24.92 -10.39
N LYS A 66 -38.12 -25.84 -9.70
CA LYS A 66 -38.22 -27.24 -10.11
C LYS A 66 -38.95 -27.40 -11.44
N GLN A 67 -40.04 -26.65 -11.65
CA GLN A 67 -40.77 -26.64 -12.92
C GLN A 67 -39.91 -26.09 -14.05
N GLN A 68 -39.13 -25.02 -13.80
CA GLN A 68 -38.17 -24.49 -14.76
C GLN A 68 -37.10 -25.50 -15.13
N GLN A 69 -36.52 -26.21 -14.16
CA GLN A 69 -35.55 -27.28 -14.42
C GLN A 69 -36.13 -28.42 -15.28
N ILE A 70 -37.34 -28.87 -14.96
CA ILE A 70 -38.03 -29.92 -15.73
C ILE A 70 -38.34 -29.42 -17.15
N SER A 71 -38.84 -28.19 -17.30
CA SER A 71 -39.08 -27.60 -18.63
C SER A 71 -37.79 -27.41 -19.43
N SER A 72 -36.67 -27.04 -18.79
CA SER A 72 -35.37 -26.93 -19.46
C SER A 72 -34.78 -28.28 -19.84
N SER A 73 -35.12 -29.35 -19.10
CA SER A 73 -34.68 -30.71 -19.41
C SER A 73 -35.46 -31.36 -20.56
N ILE A 74 -36.70 -30.93 -20.81
CA ILE A 74 -37.54 -31.47 -21.89
C ILE A 74 -37.28 -30.77 -23.24
N PHE A 75 -36.74 -29.54 -23.22
CA PHE A 75 -36.44 -28.73 -24.41
C PHE A 75 -34.94 -28.56 -24.72
N ALA A 76 -34.05 -29.32 -24.08
CA ALA A 76 -32.62 -29.25 -24.38
C ALA A 76 -32.29 -30.00 -25.69
N GLU A 77 -32.45 -29.33 -26.82
CA GLU A 77 -31.54 -29.53 -27.96
C GLU A 77 -30.08 -29.32 -27.47
N PRO A 78 -29.08 -29.95 -28.08
CA PRO A 78 -27.68 -29.80 -27.67
C PRO A 78 -27.21 -28.40 -28.03
N THR A 79 -27.56 -27.40 -27.21
CA THR A 79 -27.02 -26.05 -27.27
C THR A 79 -25.57 -26.15 -26.81
N ASP A 80 -24.64 -25.81 -27.70
CA ASP A 80 -23.21 -25.85 -27.44
C ASP A 80 -22.89 -25.23 -26.09
N GLU A 81 -22.09 -25.94 -25.27
CA GLU A 81 -21.69 -25.52 -23.92
C GLU A 81 -21.10 -24.09 -23.90
N VAL A 82 -20.54 -23.66 -25.03
CA VAL A 82 -19.99 -22.33 -25.28
C VAL A 82 -21.08 -21.25 -25.32
N GLU A 83 -22.22 -21.52 -25.96
CA GLU A 83 -23.34 -20.56 -26.03
C GLU A 83 -24.03 -20.41 -24.67
N LEU A 84 -24.15 -21.51 -23.92
CA LEU A 84 -24.65 -21.48 -22.55
C LEU A 84 -23.74 -20.67 -21.61
N LYS A 85 -22.42 -20.85 -21.71
CA LYS A 85 -21.44 -20.05 -20.95
C LYS A 85 -21.55 -18.57 -21.28
N LYS A 86 -21.62 -18.22 -22.58
CA LYS A 86 -21.79 -16.84 -23.02
C LYS A 86 -23.08 -16.22 -22.46
N ARG A 87 -24.21 -16.94 -22.51
CA ARG A 87 -25.48 -16.47 -21.97
C ARG A 87 -25.47 -16.34 -20.44
N ILE A 88 -24.75 -17.21 -19.74
CA ILE A 88 -24.55 -17.11 -18.29
C ILE A 88 -23.75 -15.85 -17.96
N ASP A 89 -22.68 -15.57 -18.71
CA ASP A 89 -21.83 -14.40 -18.48
C ASP A 89 -22.55 -13.09 -18.81
N GLU A 90 -23.34 -13.05 -19.88
CA GLU A 90 -24.25 -11.92 -20.19
C GLU A 90 -25.25 -11.69 -19.05
N LYS A 91 -25.89 -12.74 -18.54
CA LYS A 91 -26.82 -12.63 -17.40
C LYS A 91 -26.13 -12.19 -16.11
N LYS A 92 -24.89 -12.64 -15.86
CA LYS A 92 -24.09 -12.18 -14.72
C LYS A 92 -23.77 -10.70 -14.82
N GLN A 93 -23.38 -10.22 -16.01
CA GLN A 93 -23.15 -8.78 -16.23
C GLN A 93 -24.41 -7.96 -15.99
N ILE A 94 -25.55 -8.37 -16.55
CA ILE A 94 -26.84 -7.71 -16.32
C ILE A 94 -27.19 -7.70 -14.82
N LEU A 95 -26.95 -8.80 -14.12
CA LEU A 95 -27.19 -8.88 -12.68
C LEU A 95 -26.27 -7.94 -11.89
N LEU A 96 -24.99 -7.83 -12.25
CA LEU A 96 -24.06 -6.88 -11.62
C LEU A 96 -24.51 -5.44 -11.85
N ASP A 97 -24.92 -5.10 -13.06
CA ASP A 97 -25.44 -3.77 -13.40
C ASP A 97 -26.72 -3.44 -12.62
N LEU A 98 -27.66 -4.40 -12.53
CA LEU A 98 -28.88 -4.23 -11.76
C LEU A 98 -28.59 -4.10 -10.26
N LYS A 99 -27.61 -4.85 -9.73
CA LYS A 99 -27.16 -4.69 -8.34
C LYS A 99 -26.55 -3.31 -8.09
N ALA A 100 -25.70 -2.83 -8.99
CA ALA A 100 -25.13 -1.49 -8.88
C ALA A 100 -26.23 -0.41 -8.91
N LYS A 101 -27.21 -0.54 -9.82
CA LYS A 101 -28.37 0.37 -9.90
C LYS A 101 -29.22 0.33 -8.63
N ASN A 102 -29.50 -0.85 -8.09
CA ASN A 102 -30.25 -0.99 -6.84
C ASN A 102 -29.48 -0.39 -5.66
N LEU A 103 -28.17 -0.61 -5.57
CA LEU A 103 -27.34 -0.02 -4.52
C LEU A 103 -27.38 1.51 -4.56
N VAL A 104 -27.29 2.10 -5.75
CA VAL A 104 -27.42 3.56 -5.92
C VAL A 104 -28.81 4.03 -5.53
N LYS A 105 -29.86 3.31 -5.91
CA LYS A 105 -31.25 3.61 -5.54
C LYS A 105 -31.45 3.57 -4.02
N ASP A 106 -30.97 2.53 -3.37
CA ASP A 106 -31.09 2.34 -1.92
C ASP A 106 -30.35 3.46 -1.18
N LYS A 107 -29.14 3.82 -1.65
CA LYS A 107 -28.40 4.96 -1.11
C LYS A 107 -29.10 6.29 -1.36
N ALA A 108 -29.74 6.47 -2.52
CA ALA A 108 -30.52 7.68 -2.78
C ALA A 108 -31.73 7.80 -1.84
N VAL A 109 -32.44 6.70 -1.57
CA VAL A 109 -33.55 6.67 -0.61
C VAL A 109 -33.03 6.99 0.80
N GLU A 110 -31.93 6.37 1.23
CA GLU A 110 -31.31 6.66 2.52
C GLU A 110 -30.91 8.14 2.65
N CYS A 111 -30.32 8.73 1.62
CA CYS A 111 -29.98 10.16 1.59
C CYS A 111 -31.21 11.06 1.67
N ILE A 112 -32.32 10.71 1.00
CA ILE A 112 -33.56 11.48 1.05
C ILE A 112 -34.18 11.42 2.45
N GLU A 113 -34.24 10.23 3.05
CA GLU A 113 -34.80 10.03 4.39
C GLU A 113 -33.97 10.75 5.46
N THR A 114 -32.65 10.58 5.44
CA THR A 114 -31.73 11.28 6.35
C THR A 114 -31.75 12.78 6.14
N GLY A 115 -31.76 13.24 4.89
CA GLY A 115 -31.87 14.65 4.52
C GLY A 115 -33.18 15.28 5.03
N ARG A 116 -34.31 14.56 4.95
CA ARG A 116 -35.60 15.01 5.50
C ARG A 116 -35.50 15.20 7.01
N VAL A 117 -34.92 14.24 7.74
CA VAL A 117 -34.74 14.34 9.20
C VAL A 117 -33.86 15.53 9.56
N ILE A 118 -32.70 15.66 8.92
CA ILE A 118 -31.75 16.77 9.16
C ILE A 118 -32.42 18.12 8.87
N SER A 119 -33.06 18.28 7.72
CA SER A 119 -33.76 19.51 7.34
C SER A 119 -34.84 19.87 8.37
N THR A 120 -35.68 18.90 8.74
CA THR A 120 -36.72 19.09 9.76
C THR A 120 -36.10 19.53 11.09
N THR A 121 -34.99 18.92 11.52
CA THR A 121 -34.35 19.26 12.81
C THR A 121 -33.67 20.62 12.83
N ILE A 122 -33.16 21.10 11.70
CA ILE A 122 -32.50 22.41 11.59
C ILE A 122 -33.54 23.53 11.56
N PHE A 123 -34.63 23.35 10.80
CA PHE A 123 -35.64 24.38 10.57
C PHE A 123 -36.79 24.41 11.59
N LEU A 124 -36.91 23.44 12.49
CA LEU A 124 -37.84 23.53 13.62
C LEU A 124 -37.31 24.55 14.65
N GLU A 125 -38.00 25.67 14.81
CA GLU A 125 -37.77 26.67 15.86
C GLU A 125 -38.98 26.78 16.81
N GLY A 126 -38.70 26.75 18.12
CA GLY A 126 -39.65 27.15 19.17
C GLY A 126 -40.57 26.05 19.73
N SER A 127 -40.56 25.90 21.06
CA SER A 127 -41.49 25.20 21.99
C SER A 127 -41.97 23.75 21.71
N GLN A 128 -41.73 23.19 20.53
CA GLN A 128 -42.18 21.84 20.10
C GLN A 128 -41.00 20.87 19.89
N LEU A 129 -39.78 21.28 20.24
CA LEU A 129 -38.59 20.46 20.08
C LEU A 129 -38.59 19.35 21.14
N SER A 130 -38.85 18.12 20.70
CA SER A 130 -38.62 16.92 21.50
C SER A 130 -37.16 16.89 21.99
N PRO A 131 -36.85 16.39 23.20
CA PRO A 131 -35.47 16.29 23.71
C PRO A 131 -34.51 15.59 22.73
N GLN A 132 -34.99 14.59 21.98
CA GLN A 132 -34.23 13.91 20.94
C GLN A 132 -33.85 14.84 19.77
N ALA A 133 -34.70 15.78 19.39
CA ALA A 133 -34.44 16.72 18.30
C ALA A 133 -33.37 17.76 18.68
N LEU A 134 -33.33 18.18 19.96
CA LEU A 134 -32.26 19.03 20.48
C LEU A 134 -30.91 18.32 20.47
N CYS A 135 -30.85 17.09 20.98
CA CYS A 135 -29.63 16.27 20.95
C CYS A 135 -29.12 16.08 19.52
N LEU A 136 -30.02 15.79 18.57
CA LEU A 136 -29.65 15.63 17.17
C LEU A 136 -29.13 16.93 16.55
N LYS A 137 -29.71 18.08 16.90
CA LYS A 137 -29.23 19.40 16.46
C LYS A 137 -27.81 19.69 16.96
N ASP A 138 -27.50 19.35 18.20
CA ASP A 138 -26.15 19.52 18.75
C ASP A 138 -25.14 18.58 18.07
N MET A 139 -25.52 17.32 17.81
CA MET A 139 -24.69 16.39 17.03
C MET A 139 -24.43 16.89 15.60
N ILE A 140 -25.42 17.49 14.95
CA ILE A 140 -25.26 18.09 13.61
C ILE A 140 -24.25 19.24 13.65
N LYS A 141 -24.31 20.10 14.68
CA LYS A 141 -23.34 21.19 14.84
C LYS A 141 -21.91 20.68 15.07
N GLU A 142 -21.74 19.67 15.91
CA GLU A 142 -20.44 19.05 16.14
C GLU A 142 -19.89 18.40 14.87
N ARG A 143 -20.74 17.70 14.10
CA ARG A 143 -20.35 17.18 12.79
C ARG A 143 -19.88 18.30 11.86
N ASP A 144 -20.64 19.39 11.75
CA ASP A 144 -20.32 20.49 10.83
C ASP A 144 -19.00 21.18 11.23
N ARG A 145 -18.76 21.34 12.53
CA ARG A 145 -17.48 21.81 13.06
C ARG A 145 -16.32 20.90 12.64
N LEU A 146 -16.43 19.59 12.88
CA LEU A 146 -15.39 18.62 12.53
C LEU A 146 -15.13 18.58 11.02
N VAL A 147 -16.19 18.71 10.20
CA VAL A 147 -16.06 18.77 8.73
C VAL A 147 -15.25 20.00 8.31
N ILE A 148 -15.49 21.16 8.93
CA ILE A 148 -14.69 22.37 8.67
C ILE A 148 -13.22 22.14 9.04
N GLU A 149 -12.94 21.55 10.20
CA GLU A 149 -11.57 21.23 10.63
C GLU A 149 -10.85 20.29 9.65
N ILE A 150 -11.56 19.26 9.16
CA ILE A 150 -11.04 18.32 8.14
C ILE A 150 -10.80 19.04 6.81
N LEU A 151 -11.73 19.89 6.37
CA LEU A 151 -11.58 20.63 5.11
C LEU A 151 -10.39 21.59 5.15
N ASN A 152 -10.18 22.27 6.27
CA ASN A 152 -9.01 23.12 6.48
C ASN A 152 -7.71 22.31 6.43
N SER A 153 -7.66 21.18 7.15
CA SER A 153 -6.49 20.28 7.14
C SER A 153 -6.22 19.72 5.74
N HIS A 154 -7.27 19.39 4.99
CA HIS A 154 -7.14 18.94 3.61
C HIS A 154 -6.61 20.03 2.69
N GLN A 155 -7.04 21.28 2.88
CA GLN A 155 -6.53 22.41 2.12
C GLN A 155 -5.05 22.67 2.42
N GLU A 156 -4.61 22.56 3.69
CA GLU A 156 -3.20 22.64 4.06
C GLU A 156 -2.37 21.52 3.41
N LEU A 157 -2.90 20.30 3.40
CA LEU A 157 -2.26 19.16 2.71
C LEU A 157 -2.10 19.42 1.21
N LEU A 158 -3.13 19.94 0.55
CA LEU A 158 -3.05 20.28 -0.87
C LEU A 158 -1.99 21.35 -1.15
N LYS A 159 -1.88 22.38 -0.29
CA LYS A 159 -0.84 23.40 -0.41
C LYS A 159 0.56 22.80 -0.27
N ALA A 160 0.77 21.98 0.76
CA ALA A 160 2.04 21.28 0.96
C ALA A 160 2.40 20.37 -0.23
N GLN A 161 1.40 19.69 -0.81
CA GLN A 161 1.60 18.86 -1.99
C GLN A 161 1.99 19.69 -3.22
N THR A 162 1.38 20.86 -3.42
CA THR A 162 1.76 21.77 -4.52
C THR A 162 3.18 22.31 -4.33
N GLU A 163 3.55 22.71 -3.12
CA GLU A 163 4.90 23.18 -2.80
C GLU A 163 5.95 22.08 -3.03
N LEU A 164 5.64 20.84 -2.64
CA LEU A 164 6.50 19.69 -2.88
C LEU A 164 6.70 19.46 -4.38
N MET A 165 5.63 19.50 -5.17
CA MET A 165 5.70 19.33 -6.62
C MET A 165 6.52 20.43 -7.29
N GLU A 166 6.39 21.69 -6.87
CA GLU A 166 7.21 22.80 -7.35
C GLU A 166 8.69 22.59 -7.00
N LEU A 167 8.99 22.16 -5.77
CA LEU A 167 10.35 21.86 -5.33
C LEU A 167 10.97 20.70 -6.12
N GLU A 168 10.21 19.64 -6.37
CA GLU A 168 10.64 18.51 -7.22
C GLU A 168 10.96 18.98 -8.64
N GLN A 169 10.11 19.84 -9.20
CA GLN A 169 10.35 20.42 -10.52
C GLN A 169 11.65 21.24 -10.55
N ASP A 170 11.91 22.03 -9.52
CA ASP A 170 13.13 22.82 -9.40
C ASP A 170 14.37 21.95 -9.19
N VAL A 171 14.27 20.87 -8.42
CA VAL A 171 15.35 19.87 -8.28
C VAL A 171 15.67 19.24 -9.64
N ILE A 172 14.66 18.88 -10.43
CA ILE A 172 14.85 18.34 -11.79
C ILE A 172 15.55 19.37 -12.69
N LYS A 173 15.14 20.64 -12.66
CA LYS A 173 15.80 21.72 -13.43
C LYS A 173 17.27 21.85 -13.02
N ARG A 174 17.56 21.98 -11.72
CA ARG A 174 18.95 22.08 -11.23
C ARG A 174 19.80 20.87 -11.59
N HIS A 175 19.24 19.67 -11.58
CA HIS A 175 19.95 18.47 -12.03
C HIS A 175 20.26 18.51 -13.52
N ARG A 176 19.38 19.05 -14.37
CA ARG A 176 19.65 19.25 -15.80
C ARG A 176 20.76 20.27 -16.00
N ASP A 177 20.70 21.40 -15.30
CA ASP A 177 21.71 22.45 -15.38
C ASP A 177 23.08 21.94 -14.92
N ASN A 178 23.14 21.22 -13.79
CA ASN A 178 24.38 20.60 -13.32
C ASN A 178 24.95 19.58 -14.33
N ARG A 179 24.10 18.80 -15.01
CA ARG A 179 24.54 17.90 -16.09
C ARG A 179 25.09 18.67 -17.29
N GLN A 180 24.48 19.80 -17.64
CA GLN A 180 24.95 20.64 -18.74
C GLN A 180 26.29 21.31 -18.40
N LEU A 181 26.43 21.83 -17.19
CA LEU A 181 27.69 22.40 -16.70
C LEU A 181 28.80 21.34 -16.63
N MET A 182 28.50 20.13 -16.15
CA MET A 182 29.46 19.02 -16.17
C MET A 182 29.90 18.66 -17.58
N LYS A 183 28.99 18.65 -18.56
CA LYS A 183 29.36 18.46 -19.97
C LYS A 183 30.32 19.56 -20.45
N GLN A 184 29.99 20.83 -20.19
CA GLN A 184 30.87 21.94 -20.56
C GLN A 184 32.27 21.84 -19.92
N ILE A 185 32.36 21.42 -18.66
CA ILE A 185 33.64 21.21 -17.98
C ILE A 185 34.42 20.07 -18.66
N ILE A 186 33.77 18.96 -18.99
CA ILE A 186 34.39 17.85 -19.71
C ILE A 186 34.89 18.33 -21.07
N ASP A 187 34.04 19.03 -21.83
CA ASP A 187 34.37 19.54 -23.17
C ASP A 187 35.58 20.49 -23.12
N MET A 188 35.62 21.42 -22.15
CA MET A 188 36.76 22.32 -21.93
C MET A 188 38.03 21.57 -21.51
N ARG A 189 37.89 20.50 -20.73
CA ARG A 189 39.04 19.67 -20.32
C ARG A 189 39.60 18.88 -21.48
N THR A 190 38.74 18.33 -22.34
CA THR A 190 39.16 17.60 -23.54
C THR A 190 39.75 18.53 -24.59
N SER A 191 39.21 19.74 -24.78
CA SER A 191 39.80 20.73 -25.69
C SER A 191 41.16 21.22 -25.21
N ASN A 192 41.37 21.34 -23.90
CA ASN A 192 42.66 21.74 -23.35
C ASN A 192 43.69 20.60 -23.31
N SER A 193 43.29 19.33 -23.19
CA SER A 193 44.23 18.20 -23.23
C SER A 193 44.78 17.96 -24.64
N ASP A 194 43.95 18.10 -25.68
CA ASP A 194 44.37 17.83 -27.06
C ASP A 194 45.43 18.84 -27.58
N ASP A 195 45.40 20.09 -27.12
CA ASP A 195 46.39 21.11 -27.50
C ASP A 195 47.65 21.14 -26.60
N SER A 196 47.57 20.75 -25.33
CA SER A 196 48.70 20.83 -24.39
C SER A 196 49.53 19.55 -24.24
N ASP A 197 48.96 18.35 -24.45
CA ASP A 197 49.66 17.09 -24.19
C ASP A 197 50.77 16.78 -25.21
N SER A 198 50.81 17.43 -26.38
CA SER A 198 51.78 17.06 -27.42
C SER A 198 53.13 17.80 -27.34
N GLN A 199 53.15 19.05 -26.89
CA GLN A 199 54.37 19.87 -26.80
C GLN A 199 54.91 19.97 -25.37
N ASP A 200 54.06 20.25 -24.39
CA ASP A 200 54.51 20.45 -23.01
C ASP A 200 54.94 19.12 -22.38
N ALA A 201 54.22 18.02 -22.61
CA ALA A 201 54.63 16.71 -22.10
C ALA A 201 55.99 16.25 -22.66
N LYS A 202 56.28 16.56 -23.94
CA LYS A 202 57.59 16.25 -24.56
C LYS A 202 58.70 17.14 -24.01
N MET A 203 58.42 18.42 -23.75
CA MET A 203 59.37 19.34 -23.14
C MET A 203 59.70 18.93 -21.70
N VAL A 204 58.69 18.63 -20.88
CA VAL A 204 58.83 18.16 -19.49
C VAL A 204 59.59 16.83 -19.42
N GLN A 205 59.36 15.91 -20.36
CA GLN A 205 60.07 14.64 -20.37
C GLN A 205 61.54 14.78 -20.77
N ARG A 206 61.87 15.72 -21.66
CA ARG A 206 63.26 16.04 -22.03
C ARG A 206 64.01 16.68 -20.88
N THR A 207 63.45 17.70 -20.24
CA THR A 207 64.07 18.38 -19.10
C THR A 207 64.26 17.43 -17.91
N LYS A 208 63.32 16.52 -17.66
CA LYS A 208 63.46 15.48 -16.63
C LYS A 208 64.61 14.51 -16.94
N LYS A 209 64.79 14.10 -18.19
CA LYS A 209 65.92 13.24 -18.61
C LYS A 209 67.26 13.97 -18.48
N GLU A 210 67.31 15.24 -18.86
CA GLU A 210 68.52 16.06 -18.74
C GLU A 210 68.90 16.25 -17.26
N LEU A 211 67.93 16.53 -16.38
CA LEU A 211 68.17 16.70 -14.95
C LEU A 211 68.67 15.41 -14.29
N VAL A 212 68.10 14.25 -14.62
CA VAL A 212 68.59 12.96 -14.13
C VAL A 212 70.02 12.69 -14.63
N SER A 213 70.30 13.00 -15.91
CA SER A 213 71.64 12.84 -16.46
C SER A 213 72.67 13.77 -15.81
N ALA A 214 72.27 15.00 -15.48
CA ALA A 214 73.12 15.99 -14.80
C ALA A 214 73.38 15.58 -13.35
N ARG A 215 72.36 15.07 -12.64
CA ARG A 215 72.51 14.53 -11.28
C ARG A 215 73.44 13.32 -11.26
N ALA A 216 73.29 12.40 -12.20
CA ALA A 216 74.19 11.24 -12.32
C ALA A 216 75.64 11.66 -12.60
N LYS A 217 75.87 12.63 -13.51
CA LYS A 217 77.21 13.17 -13.78
C LYS A 217 77.81 13.86 -12.55
N ARG A 218 77.01 14.64 -11.82
CA ARG A 218 77.45 15.28 -10.57
C ARG A 218 77.88 14.25 -9.54
N GLU A 219 77.11 13.17 -9.39
CA GLU A 219 77.41 12.10 -8.44
C GLU A 219 78.71 11.36 -8.79
N VAL A 220 78.95 11.10 -10.07
CA VAL A 220 80.21 10.49 -10.53
C VAL A 220 81.39 11.41 -10.23
N ILE A 221 81.29 12.71 -10.54
CA ILE A 221 82.37 13.68 -10.27
C ILE A 221 82.64 13.78 -8.76
N ARG A 222 81.58 13.80 -7.94
CA ARG A 222 81.67 13.77 -6.48
C ARG A 222 82.44 12.55 -5.98
N ASN A 223 82.07 11.35 -6.41
CA ASN A 223 82.72 10.12 -5.98
C ASN A 223 84.17 10.04 -6.44
N VAL A 224 84.47 10.53 -7.65
CA VAL A 224 85.85 10.60 -8.15
C VAL A 224 86.70 11.58 -7.33
N LEU A 225 86.17 12.76 -6.99
CA LEU A 225 86.89 13.74 -6.16
C LEU A 225 87.10 13.24 -4.73
N GLN A 226 86.09 12.60 -4.12
CA GLN A 226 86.25 11.96 -2.81
C GLN A 226 87.29 10.85 -2.84
N GLY A 227 87.25 9.98 -3.85
CA GLY A 227 88.24 8.92 -4.05
C GLY A 227 89.65 9.49 -4.22
N LEU A 228 89.82 10.52 -5.06
CA LEU A 228 91.12 11.15 -5.29
C LEU A 228 91.69 11.76 -4.01
N ILE A 229 90.87 12.49 -3.24
CA ILE A 229 91.32 13.14 -2.00
C ILE A 229 91.71 12.07 -0.97
N LEU A 230 90.88 11.05 -0.77
CA LEU A 230 91.14 9.98 0.21
C LEU A 230 92.32 9.08 -0.18
N GLU A 231 92.51 8.79 -1.48
CA GLU A 231 93.59 7.93 -1.97
C GLU A 231 94.92 8.68 -2.18
N SER A 232 94.90 10.03 -2.24
CA SER A 232 96.11 10.83 -2.45
C SER A 232 97.12 10.81 -1.29
N GLY A 233 96.72 10.33 -0.11
CA GLY A 233 97.57 10.30 1.09
C GLY A 233 97.91 11.69 1.64
N ILE A 234 97.23 12.75 1.17
CA ILE A 234 97.35 14.11 1.67
C ILE A 234 96.51 14.24 2.95
N ASP A 235 97.06 14.83 4.00
CA ASP A 235 96.32 15.12 5.23
C ASP A 235 95.36 16.29 5.02
N TRP A 236 94.17 15.96 4.53
CA TRP A 236 93.10 16.91 4.21
C TRP A 236 92.44 17.55 5.44
N THR A 237 92.78 17.09 6.64
CA THR A 237 92.23 17.64 7.89
C THR A 237 92.92 18.95 8.30
N GLU A 238 94.17 19.16 7.86
CA GLU A 238 94.96 20.35 8.16
C GLU A 238 94.81 21.46 7.11
N ASP A 239 94.37 21.13 5.88
CA ASP A 239 94.12 22.10 4.81
C ASP A 239 92.65 22.56 4.82
N GLU A 240 92.43 23.80 5.27
CA GLU A 240 91.11 24.43 5.33
C GLU A 240 90.40 24.47 3.96
N GLN A 241 91.15 24.57 2.85
CA GLN A 241 90.57 24.58 1.50
C GLN A 241 90.08 23.20 1.08
N LEU A 242 90.83 22.15 1.42
CA LEU A 242 90.51 20.76 1.06
C LEU A 242 89.39 20.22 1.97
N LEU A 243 89.39 20.59 3.24
CA LEU A 243 88.32 20.31 4.19
C LEU A 243 86.99 20.93 3.73
N ASN A 244 87.00 22.21 3.32
CA ASN A 244 85.81 22.89 2.84
C ASN A 244 85.28 22.27 1.53
N LEU A 245 86.18 21.89 0.62
CA LEU A 245 85.80 21.15 -0.60
C LEU A 245 85.14 19.80 -0.27
N LEU A 246 85.69 19.03 0.67
CA LEU A 246 85.13 17.74 1.07
C LEU A 246 83.75 17.90 1.72
N LEU A 247 83.57 18.92 2.56
CA LEU A 247 82.29 19.24 3.19
C LEU A 247 81.24 19.68 2.15
N MET A 248 81.62 20.54 1.21
CA MET A 248 80.74 20.94 0.09
C MET A 248 80.34 19.78 -0.82
N ILE A 249 81.21 18.76 -0.94
CA ILE A 249 80.89 17.53 -1.68
C ILE A 249 80.02 16.60 -0.82
N GLY A 250 80.11 16.67 0.51
CA GLY A 250 79.36 15.85 1.46
C GLY A 250 77.91 16.26 1.69
N GLU A 251 77.56 17.55 1.55
CA GLU A 251 76.21 18.06 1.77
C GLU A 251 75.24 17.69 0.63
N GLU A 252 74.15 16.99 0.99
CA GLU A 252 73.00 16.78 0.11
C GLU A 252 72.15 18.05 0.02
N LEU A 253 71.87 18.51 -1.21
CA LEU A 253 70.83 19.50 -1.53
C LEU A 253 69.58 18.80 -2.08
#